data_AF-A0A936H3T0-F1
#
_entry.id   AF-A0A936H3T0-F1
#
_cell.length_a   1.000
_cell.length_b   1.000
_cell.length_c   1.000
_cell.angle_alpha   90.00
_cell.angle_beta   90.00
_cell.angle_gamma   90.00
#
_symmetry.space_group_name_H-M   'P 1'
#
loop_
_entity.id
_entity.type
_entity.pdbx_description
1 polymer ?
#
loop_
_entity_poly.entity_id
_entity_poly.type
_entity_poly.pdbx_seq_one_letter_code
_entity_poly.pdbx_strand_id
1 'polypeptide(L)'
;MNNPIIRQGLRLLFFLLFQVLLLKQIPLGPIGPFYADAFVYPLFLLLLPQRTSLELLLLLGFGIGLFVDMFYDSWGVHASASVFLAFIRPGMLRRLEPKGGYNLNYGLTIQRFSLTWFLRYAAIMMLFYLGFYYSMQVFSPVFFLEIVAKTALSFVTSLFFILILMLIFNPLD
;
A
#
# COMPACT_ATOMS: atom_id res chain seq x y z
N MET A 1 15.51 19.76 14.94
CA MET A 1 16.14 18.45 14.73
C MET A 1 15.21 17.58 13.90
N ASN A 2 15.25 17.67 12.57
CA ASN A 2 14.32 16.95 11.69
C ASN A 2 15.13 16.08 10.71
N ASN A 3 15.66 14.94 11.19
CA ASN A 3 16.41 14.03 10.32
C ASN A 3 15.41 13.25 9.44
N PRO A 4 15.47 13.37 8.10
CA PRO A 4 14.53 12.70 7.21
C PRO A 4 14.52 11.18 7.39
N ILE A 5 15.64 10.56 7.77
CA ILE A 5 15.74 9.11 7.98
C ILE A 5 14.90 8.69 9.20
N ILE A 6 15.04 9.39 10.33
CA ILE A 6 14.29 9.10 11.56
C ILE A 6 12.79 9.22 11.29
N ARG A 7 12.37 10.26 10.56
CA ARG A 7 10.97 10.46 10.21
C ARG A 7 10.40 9.33 9.36
N GLN A 8 11.15 8.82 8.37
CA GLN A 8 10.70 7.66 7.58
C GLN A 8 10.66 6.38 8.43
N GLY A 9 11.61 6.19 9.35
CA GLY A 9 11.59 5.07 10.29
C GLY A 9 10.37 5.08 11.20
N LEU A 10 10.02 6.24 11.77
CA LEU A 10 8.80 6.41 12.58
C LEU A 10 7.54 6.17 11.76
N ARG A 11 7.48 6.67 10.53
CA ARG A 11 6.36 6.44 9.61
C ARG A 11 6.19 4.96 9.27
N LEU A 12 7.29 4.27 8.99
CA LEU A 12 7.29 2.82 8.75
C LEU A 12 6.73 2.06 9.96
N LEU A 13 7.28 2.35 11.14
CA LEU A 13 6.86 1.73 12.39
C LEU A 13 5.37 1.96 12.64
N PHE A 14 4.89 3.19 12.44
CA PHE A 14 3.47 3.51 12.57
C PHE A 14 2.60 2.65 11.65
N PHE A 15 2.90 2.57 10.35
CA PHE A 15 2.10 1.78 9.41
C PHE A 15 2.11 0.28 9.73
N LEU A 16 3.26 -0.26 10.12
CA LEU A 16 3.38 -1.68 10.49
C LEU A 16 2.58 -1.99 11.76
N LEU A 17 2.73 -1.17 12.81
CA LEU A 17 2.00 -1.37 14.06
C LEU A 17 0.50 -1.16 13.86
N PHE A 18 0.10 -0.15 13.09
CA PHE A 18 -1.31 0.08 12.75
C PHE A 18 -1.91 -1.12 12.01
N GLN A 19 -1.18 -1.68 11.04
CA GLN A 19 -1.61 -2.87 10.30
C GLN A 19 -1.77 -4.09 11.21
N VAL A 20 -0.75 -4.40 12.00
CA VAL A 20 -0.67 -5.65 12.75
C VAL A 20 -1.47 -5.63 14.05
N LEU A 21 -1.49 -4.50 14.76
CA LEU A 21 -2.16 -4.40 16.06
C LEU A 21 -3.63 -4.01 15.95
N LEU A 22 -3.99 -3.14 14.99
CA LEU A 22 -5.37 -2.66 14.85
C LEU A 22 -6.09 -3.38 13.71
N LEU A 23 -5.63 -3.25 12.47
CA LEU A 23 -6.38 -3.77 11.31
C LEU A 23 -6.51 -5.29 11.33
N LYS A 24 -5.50 -6.03 11.80
CA LYS A 24 -5.61 -7.48 12.00
C LYS A 24 -6.74 -7.87 12.96
N GLN A 25 -7.01 -7.05 13.97
CA GLN A 25 -7.99 -7.33 15.03
C GLN A 25 -9.41 -6.87 14.68
N ILE A 26 -9.60 -6.19 13.55
CA ILE A 26 -10.92 -5.76 13.09
C ILE A 26 -11.44 -6.81 12.11
N PRO A 27 -12.27 -7.78 12.54
CA PRO A 27 -13.00 -8.61 11.61
C PRO A 27 -14.00 -7.69 10.92
N LEU A 28 -13.69 -7.25 9.70
CA LEU A 28 -14.67 -6.63 8.83
C LEU A 28 -15.64 -7.75 8.47
N GLY A 29 -16.83 -7.70 9.07
CA GLY A 29 -17.78 -8.80 9.06
C GLY A 29 -18.07 -9.36 7.65
N PRO A 30 -18.59 -10.59 7.56
CA PRO A 30 -18.84 -11.23 6.29
C PRO A 30 -19.79 -10.38 5.44
N ILE A 31 -19.40 -10.10 4.20
CA ILE A 31 -20.24 -9.49 3.18
C ILE A 31 -20.63 -10.60 2.21
N GLY A 32 -21.72 -11.30 2.56
CA GLY A 32 -22.10 -12.54 1.88
C GLY A 32 -21.14 -13.69 2.22
N PRO A 33 -20.66 -14.48 1.24
CA PRO A 33 -19.73 -15.58 1.49
C PRO A 33 -18.27 -15.13 1.64
N PHE A 34 -17.97 -13.85 1.44
CA PHE A 34 -16.61 -13.32 1.42
C PHE A 34 -16.35 -12.37 2.59
N TYR A 35 -15.08 -12.30 2.98
CA TYR A 35 -14.59 -11.38 4.00
C TYR A 35 -13.81 -10.26 3.34
N ALA A 36 -13.90 -9.05 3.89
CA ALA A 36 -13.08 -7.92 3.46
C ALA A 36 -11.88 -7.79 4.39
N ASP A 37 -10.69 -7.59 3.83
CA ASP A 37 -9.50 -7.26 4.61
C ASP A 37 -9.16 -5.79 4.39
N ALA A 38 -8.59 -5.14 5.41
CA ALA A 38 -8.04 -3.79 5.27
C ALA A 38 -6.51 -3.85 5.27
N PHE A 39 -5.90 -3.49 4.14
CA PHE A 39 -4.45 -3.36 4.02
C PHE A 39 -4.07 -1.91 3.77
N VAL A 40 -3.33 -1.33 4.71
CA VAL A 40 -2.91 0.07 4.69
C VAL A 40 -1.40 0.19 4.60
N TYR A 41 -0.64 -0.76 5.17
CA TYR A 41 0.82 -0.69 5.15
C TYR A 41 1.46 -0.50 3.75
N PRO A 42 0.88 -0.98 2.61
CA PRO A 42 1.47 -0.73 1.31
C PRO A 42 1.57 0.76 0.97
N LEU A 43 0.74 1.61 1.60
CA LEU A 43 0.81 3.06 1.49
C LEU A 43 2.19 3.61 1.87
N PHE A 44 2.91 2.99 2.80
CA PHE A 44 4.28 3.39 3.14
C PHE A 44 5.20 3.31 1.92
N LEU A 45 5.16 2.19 1.18
CA LEU A 45 5.95 2.01 -0.05
C LEU A 45 5.60 3.05 -1.12
N LEU A 46 4.31 3.42 -1.20
CA LEU A 46 3.84 4.44 -2.12
C LEU A 46 4.35 5.84 -1.76
N LEU A 47 4.41 6.14 -0.46
CA LEU A 47 4.82 7.44 0.11
C LEU A 47 6.34 7.66 0.15
N LEU A 48 7.16 6.63 -0.13
CA LEU A 48 8.61 6.80 -0.21
C LEU A 48 8.98 7.88 -1.25
N PRO A 49 10.17 8.51 -1.13
CA PRO A 49 10.64 9.46 -2.15
C PRO A 49 10.69 8.84 -3.56
N GLN A 50 10.50 9.65 -4.60
CA GLN A 50 10.62 9.17 -5.99
C GLN A 50 12.07 8.82 -6.36
N ARG A 51 13.05 9.50 -5.73
CA ARG A 51 14.49 9.24 -5.88
C ARG A 51 14.98 7.93 -5.26
N THR A 52 14.13 7.18 -4.55
CA THR A 52 14.50 5.88 -3.98
C THR A 52 14.84 4.92 -5.12
N SER A 53 16.02 4.30 -5.06
CA SER A 53 16.44 3.34 -6.09
C SER A 53 15.50 2.14 -6.13
N LEU A 54 15.39 1.50 -7.30
CA LEU A 54 14.50 0.36 -7.47
C LEU A 54 14.93 -0.80 -6.57
N GLU A 55 16.24 -1.05 -6.45
CA GLU A 55 16.75 -2.15 -5.63
C GLU A 55 16.36 -1.97 -4.16
N LEU A 56 16.53 -0.75 -3.64
CA LEU A 56 16.15 -0.43 -2.26
C LEU A 56 14.65 -0.56 -2.05
N LEU A 57 13.83 -0.11 -3.01
CA LEU A 57 12.38 -0.22 -2.93
C LEU A 57 11.91 -1.69 -2.92
N LEU A 58 12.53 -2.56 -3.72
CA LEU A 58 12.24 -4.00 -3.74
C LEU A 58 12.64 -4.67 -2.43
N LEU A 59 13.84 -4.36 -1.90
CA LEU A 59 14.31 -4.89 -0.61
C LEU A 59 13.40 -4.44 0.55
N LEU A 60 12.99 -3.17 0.56
CA LEU A 60 12.02 -2.65 1.53
C LEU A 60 10.67 -3.34 1.37
N GLY A 61 10.16 -3.49 0.14
CA GLY A 61 8.90 -4.19 -0.12
C GLY A 61 8.93 -5.62 0.40
N PHE A 62 10.01 -6.35 0.14
CA PHE A 62 10.21 -7.71 0.62
C PHE A 62 10.24 -7.78 2.15
N GLY A 63 11.08 -6.97 2.80
CA GLY A 63 11.24 -7.00 4.26
C GLY A 63 9.97 -6.57 5.01
N ILE A 64 9.28 -5.54 4.51
CA ILE A 64 8.02 -5.07 5.11
C ILE A 64 6.91 -6.11 4.92
N GLY A 65 6.78 -6.67 3.72
CA GLY A 65 5.78 -7.70 3.46
C GLY A 65 6.03 -8.96 4.29
N LEU A 66 7.28 -9.41 4.40
CA LEU A 66 7.65 -10.54 5.28
C LEU A 66 7.32 -10.27 6.75
N PHE A 67 7.53 -9.04 7.23
CA PHE A 67 7.13 -8.68 8.59
C PHE A 67 5.62 -8.84 8.78
N VAL A 68 4.81 -8.37 7.84
CA VAL A 68 3.34 -8.50 7.91
C VAL A 68 2.91 -9.97 7.80
N ASP A 69 3.55 -10.74 6.91
CA ASP A 69 3.34 -12.19 6.75
C ASP A 69 3.47 -12.95 8.08
N MET A 70 4.48 -12.64 8.90
CA MET A 70 4.68 -13.24 10.23
C MET A 70 3.50 -13.04 11.19
N PHE A 71 2.74 -11.96 11.04
CA PHE A 71 1.58 -11.69 11.87
C PHE A 71 0.27 -12.11 11.21
N TYR A 72 0.18 -12.14 9.88
CA TYR A 72 -1.04 -12.56 9.18
C TYR A 72 -1.08 -14.07 8.93
N ASP A 73 -0.14 -14.83 9.51
CA ASP A 73 0.01 -16.27 9.31
C ASP A 73 0.05 -16.66 7.82
N SER A 74 0.60 -15.76 7.00
CA SER A 74 0.78 -15.92 5.56
C SER A 74 2.24 -16.16 5.25
N TRP A 75 2.52 -17.09 4.34
CA TRP A 75 3.86 -17.58 4.09
C TRP A 75 4.47 -16.90 2.85
N GLY A 76 4.63 -15.58 2.90
CA GLY A 76 5.24 -14.80 1.81
C GLY A 76 4.26 -14.14 0.82
N VAL A 77 2.96 -14.16 1.13
CA VAL A 77 1.93 -13.59 0.24
C VAL A 77 2.02 -12.06 0.26
N HIS A 78 2.19 -11.45 1.45
CA HIS A 78 2.42 -10.02 1.57
C HIS A 78 3.78 -9.60 1.02
N ALA A 79 4.83 -10.39 1.23
CA ALA A 79 6.15 -10.17 0.66
C ALA A 79 6.11 -10.10 -0.87
N SER A 80 5.52 -11.10 -1.52
CA SER A 80 5.42 -11.16 -2.98
C SER A 80 4.57 -10.01 -3.55
N ALA A 81 3.42 -9.71 -2.94
CA ALA A 81 2.57 -8.58 -3.36
C ALA A 81 3.25 -7.21 -3.17
N SER A 82 4.01 -7.03 -2.09
CA SER A 82 4.76 -5.79 -1.82
C SER A 82 5.92 -5.59 -2.78
N VAL A 83 6.63 -6.67 -3.14
CA VAL A 83 7.69 -6.65 -4.16
C VAL A 83 7.10 -6.33 -5.53
N PHE A 84 5.97 -6.93 -5.89
CA PHE A 84 5.25 -6.61 -7.13
C PHE A 84 4.85 -5.12 -7.18
N LEU A 85 4.26 -4.61 -6.10
CA LEU A 85 3.89 -3.19 -5.97
C LEU A 85 5.11 -2.26 -6.11
N ALA A 86 6.21 -2.59 -5.44
CA ALA A 86 7.48 -1.88 -5.53
C ALA A 86 8.03 -1.85 -6.97
N PHE A 87 7.93 -2.96 -7.69
CA PHE A 87 8.38 -3.08 -9.08
C PHE A 87 7.58 -2.19 -10.04
N ILE A 88 6.24 -2.16 -9.92
CA ILE A 88 5.39 -1.39 -10.84
C ILE A 88 5.36 0.11 -10.54
N ARG A 89 5.69 0.51 -9.31
CA ARG A 89 5.60 1.91 -8.81
C ARG A 89 6.29 2.94 -9.70
N PRO A 90 7.57 2.79 -10.10
CA PRO A 90 8.22 3.78 -10.98
C PRO A 90 7.52 3.92 -12.34
N GLY A 91 6.99 2.82 -12.89
CA GLY A 91 6.22 2.84 -14.13
C GLY A 91 4.91 3.63 -13.99
N MET A 92 4.18 3.42 -12.89
CA MET A 92 2.91 4.11 -12.64
C MET A 92 3.10 5.59 -12.35
N LEU A 93 4.12 5.97 -11.58
CA LEU A 93 4.44 7.37 -11.32
C LEU A 93 4.75 8.15 -12.61
N ARG A 94 5.49 7.55 -13.56
CA ARG A 94 5.75 8.16 -14.88
C ARG A 94 4.50 8.31 -15.73
N ARG A 95 3.57 7.36 -15.67
CA ARG A 95 2.31 7.41 -16.45
C ARG A 95 1.30 8.42 -15.89
N LEU A 96 1.31 8.64 -14.58
CA LEU A 96 0.39 9.52 -13.89
C LEU A 96 0.96 10.94 -13.69
N GLU A 97 2.14 11.22 -14.23
CA GLU A 97 2.80 12.53 -14.12
C GLU A 97 1.88 13.66 -14.65
N PRO A 98 1.56 14.67 -13.82
CA PRO A 98 0.85 15.86 -14.29
C PRO A 98 1.67 16.54 -15.39
N LYS A 99 0.98 17.09 -16.40
CA LYS A 99 1.58 17.70 -17.60
C LYS A 99 2.51 18.92 -17.34
N GLY A 100 2.77 19.29 -16.09
CA GLY A 100 3.66 20.39 -15.66
C GLY A 100 5.03 19.95 -15.12
N GLY A 101 5.33 18.65 -15.05
CA GLY A 101 6.63 18.09 -14.65
C GLY A 101 6.94 18.10 -13.15
N TYR A 102 7.89 17.25 -12.73
CA TYR A 102 8.33 17.12 -11.33
C TYR A 102 9.64 17.85 -11.01
N ASN A 103 9.74 18.36 -9.77
CA ASN A 103 11.02 18.56 -9.11
C ASN A 103 11.45 17.24 -8.44
N LEU A 104 12.43 16.54 -9.02
CA LEU A 104 12.91 15.19 -8.63
C LEU A 104 13.45 15.07 -7.19
N ASN A 105 13.67 16.19 -6.50
CA ASN A 105 14.28 16.23 -5.17
C ASN A 105 13.29 16.08 -4.00
N TYR A 106 11.98 16.04 -4.24
CA TYR A 106 10.97 16.11 -3.18
C TYR A 106 10.17 14.81 -3.03
N GLY A 107 9.75 14.50 -1.79
CA GLY A 107 8.87 13.37 -1.51
C GLY A 107 7.45 13.56 -2.08
N LEU A 108 6.71 12.46 -2.25
CA LEU A 108 5.29 12.47 -2.63
C LEU A 108 4.45 12.98 -1.45
N THR A 109 4.42 14.29 -1.23
CA THR A 109 3.66 14.94 -0.15
C THR A 109 2.42 15.65 -0.72
N ILE A 110 1.28 15.54 -0.03
CA ILE A 110 -0.04 16.10 -0.40
C ILE A 110 -0.03 17.63 -0.60
N GLN A 111 0.97 18.35 -0.09
CA GLN A 111 1.09 19.79 -0.34
C GLN A 111 1.43 20.18 -1.79
N ARG A 112 1.94 19.25 -2.61
CA ARG A 112 2.30 19.53 -4.01
C ARG A 112 1.50 18.73 -5.02
N PHE A 113 0.90 17.62 -4.59
CA PHE A 113 -0.06 16.85 -5.35
C PHE A 113 -1.44 17.11 -4.79
N SER A 114 -2.41 17.50 -5.64
CA SER A 114 -3.79 17.57 -5.18
C SER A 114 -4.18 16.25 -4.51
N LEU A 115 -4.94 16.31 -3.42
CA LEU A 115 -5.45 15.12 -2.72
C LEU A 115 -6.09 14.14 -3.73
N THR A 116 -6.79 14.68 -4.73
CA THR A 116 -7.37 13.93 -5.85
C THR A 116 -6.34 13.14 -6.65
N TRP A 117 -5.19 13.73 -6.99
CA TRP A 117 -4.12 13.03 -7.71
C TRP A 117 -3.55 11.89 -6.87
N PHE A 118 -3.28 12.14 -5.59
CA PHE A 118 -2.69 11.14 -4.70
C PHE A 118 -3.66 9.99 -4.44
N LEU A 119 -4.94 10.29 -4.19
CA LEU A 119 -5.98 9.27 -4.04
C LEU A 119 -6.13 8.43 -5.30
N ARG A 120 -6.08 9.05 -6.50
CA ARG A 120 -6.11 8.31 -7.77
C ARG A 120 -4.90 7.38 -7.91
N TYR A 121 -3.71 7.87 -7.60
CA TYR A 121 -2.48 7.06 -7.62
C TYR A 121 -2.57 5.90 -6.61
N ALA A 122 -2.91 6.18 -5.36
CA ALA A 122 -3.04 5.19 -4.31
C ALA A 122 -4.11 4.14 -4.66
N ALA A 123 -5.26 4.55 -5.21
CA ALA A 123 -6.30 3.65 -5.67
C ALA A 123 -5.81 2.70 -6.76
N ILE A 124 -5.17 3.21 -7.81
CA ILE A 124 -4.66 2.35 -8.90
C ILE A 124 -3.62 1.36 -8.34
N MET A 125 -2.69 1.84 -7.52
CA MET A 125 -1.64 1.01 -6.92
C MET A 125 -2.20 -0.06 -5.99
N MET A 126 -3.18 0.29 -5.14
CA MET A 126 -3.84 -0.66 -4.24
C MET A 126 -4.62 -1.72 -4.99
N LEU A 127 -5.27 -1.37 -6.11
CA LEU A 127 -5.97 -2.34 -6.95
C LEU A 127 -5.00 -3.40 -7.49
N PHE A 128 -3.83 -2.98 -7.98
CA PHE A 128 -2.78 -3.90 -8.44
C PHE A 128 -2.25 -4.78 -7.30
N TYR A 129 -1.96 -4.19 -6.14
CA TYR A 129 -1.48 -4.94 -4.98
C TYR A 129 -2.49 -5.98 -4.50
N LEU A 130 -3.77 -5.61 -4.34
CA LEU A 130 -4.81 -6.52 -3.86
C LEU A 130 -5.12 -7.62 -4.85
N GLY A 131 -5.20 -7.28 -6.15
CA GLY A 131 -5.40 -8.27 -7.21
C GLY A 131 -4.28 -9.31 -7.21
N PHE A 132 -3.02 -8.87 -7.08
CA PHE A 132 -1.88 -9.77 -6.97
C PHE A 132 -1.92 -10.59 -5.66
N TYR A 133 -2.18 -9.93 -4.54
CA TYR A 133 -2.26 -10.57 -3.21
C TYR A 133 -3.27 -11.72 -3.20
N TYR A 134 -4.52 -11.50 -3.63
CA TYR A 134 -5.52 -12.57 -3.63
C TYR A 134 -5.26 -13.64 -4.69
N SER A 135 -4.63 -13.27 -5.81
CA SER A 135 -4.16 -14.26 -6.79
C SER A 135 -3.12 -15.21 -6.18
N MET A 136 -2.20 -14.68 -5.37
CA MET A 136 -1.20 -15.48 -4.66
C MET A 136 -1.78 -16.22 -3.45
N GLN A 137 -2.75 -15.65 -2.74
CA GLN A 137 -3.37 -16.28 -1.58
C GLN A 137 -4.21 -17.50 -1.96
N VAL A 138 -5.04 -17.37 -3.01
CA VAL A 138 -5.90 -18.47 -3.48
C VAL A 138 -5.13 -19.44 -4.38
N PHE A 139 -4.15 -18.93 -5.13
CA PHE A 139 -3.24 -19.69 -5.98
C PHE A 139 -3.92 -20.70 -6.92
N SER A 140 -5.12 -20.36 -7.40
CA SER A 140 -5.87 -21.19 -8.35
C SER A 140 -6.76 -20.34 -9.24
N PRO A 141 -6.68 -20.49 -10.57
CA PRO A 141 -7.51 -19.73 -11.51
C PRO A 141 -8.97 -20.17 -11.51
N VAL A 142 -9.28 -21.36 -10.99
CA VAL A 142 -10.66 -21.88 -10.88
C VAL A 142 -11.53 -20.95 -10.03
N PHE A 143 -10.93 -20.31 -9.03
CA PHE A 143 -11.59 -19.40 -8.10
C PHE A 143 -11.49 -17.92 -8.54
N PHE A 144 -11.49 -17.65 -9.85
CA PHE A 144 -11.36 -16.30 -10.39
C PHE A 144 -12.39 -15.32 -9.80
N LEU A 145 -13.66 -15.73 -9.70
CA LEU A 145 -14.72 -14.87 -9.15
C LEU A 145 -14.50 -14.55 -7.66
N GLU A 146 -13.97 -15.49 -6.89
CA GLU A 146 -13.60 -15.26 -5.50
C GLU A 146 -12.45 -14.25 -5.40
N ILE A 147 -11.41 -14.39 -6.22
CA ILE A 147 -10.26 -13.47 -6.26
C ILE A 147 -10.75 -12.04 -6.58
N VAL A 148 -11.61 -11.89 -7.58
CA VAL A 148 -12.18 -10.60 -7.97
C VAL A 148 -13.05 -10.01 -6.86
N ALA A 149 -13.93 -10.82 -6.25
CA ALA A 149 -14.79 -10.37 -5.16
C ALA A 149 -13.96 -9.89 -3.96
N LYS A 150 -13.04 -10.71 -3.46
CA LYS A 150 -12.15 -10.36 -2.33
C LYS A 150 -11.32 -9.12 -2.65
N THR A 151 -10.79 -9.01 -3.87
CA THR A 151 -10.08 -7.81 -4.32
C THR A 151 -10.95 -6.57 -4.23
N ALA A 152 -12.18 -6.60 -4.77
CA ALA A 152 -13.08 -5.45 -4.78
C ALA A 152 -13.52 -5.04 -3.36
N LEU A 153 -13.89 -6.00 -2.53
CA LEU A 153 -14.30 -5.81 -1.13
C LEU A 153 -13.18 -5.17 -0.32
N SER A 154 -12.00 -5.79 -0.34
CA SER A 154 -10.82 -5.30 0.38
C SER A 154 -10.26 -4.00 -0.17
N PHE A 155 -10.50 -3.72 -1.46
CA PHE A 155 -10.13 -2.45 -2.08
C PHE A 155 -10.92 -1.28 -1.50
N VAL A 156 -12.24 -1.43 -1.38
CA VAL A 156 -13.11 -0.40 -0.80
C VAL A 156 -12.74 -0.15 0.66
N THR A 157 -12.56 -1.20 1.46
CA THR A 157 -12.22 -1.06 2.88
C THR A 157 -10.82 -0.48 3.08
N SER A 158 -9.82 -0.94 2.31
CA SER A 158 -8.47 -0.40 2.37
C SER A 158 -8.42 1.07 1.98
N LEU A 159 -9.13 1.47 0.92
CA LEU A 159 -9.22 2.87 0.51
C LEU A 159 -9.91 3.74 1.57
N PHE A 160 -10.94 3.23 2.23
CA PHE A 160 -11.61 3.92 3.32
C PHE A 160 -10.63 4.23 4.48
N PHE A 161 -9.86 3.24 4.96
CA PHE A 161 -8.86 3.48 6.00
C PHE A 161 -7.72 4.38 5.53
N ILE A 162 -7.27 4.22 4.29
CA ILE A 162 -6.26 5.08 3.69
C ILE A 162 -6.74 6.54 3.68
N LEU A 163 -8.00 6.80 3.28
CA LEU A 163 -8.58 8.15 3.28
C LEU A 163 -8.63 8.74 4.70
N ILE A 164 -9.08 7.97 5.68
CA ILE A 164 -9.11 8.39 7.09
C ILE A 164 -7.70 8.75 7.57
N LEU A 165 -6.71 7.89 7.31
CA LEU A 165 -5.33 8.15 7.72
C LEU A 165 -4.75 9.38 7.02
N MET A 166 -5.11 9.64 5.76
CA MET A 166 -4.70 10.87 5.08
C MET A 166 -5.33 12.12 5.70
N LEU A 167 -6.59 12.04 6.15
CA LEU A 167 -7.25 13.18 6.81
C LEU A 167 -6.68 13.44 8.21
N ILE A 168 -6.37 12.39 8.97
CA ILE A 168 -5.84 12.49 10.33
C ILE A 168 -4.35 12.86 10.32
N PHE A 169 -3.55 12.09 9.59
CA PHE A 169 -2.09 12.22 9.57
C PHE A 169 -1.61 13.08 8.41
N ASN A 170 -2.46 14.02 7.96
CA ASN A 170 -2.21 14.89 6.82
C ASN A 170 -0.70 15.19 6.75
N PRO A 171 0.04 14.67 5.75
CA PRO A 171 1.50 14.68 5.74
C PRO A 171 2.07 16.09 5.51
N LEU A 172 1.40 17.11 6.05
CA LEU A 172 1.60 18.55 5.91
C LEU A 172 2.97 19.05 6.31
N ASP A 173 3.83 18.29 6.98
CA ASP A 173 5.19 18.75 7.28
C ASP A 173 6.18 17.61 7.22
#